data_AF-A0A9D7RGA7-F1
#
_entry.id   AF-A0A9D7RGA7-F1
#
_cell.length_a   1.000
_cell.length_b   1.000
_cell.length_c   1.000
_cell.angle_alpha   90.00
_cell.angle_beta   90.00
_cell.angle_gamma   90.00
#
_symmetry.space_group_name_H-M   'P 1'
#
loop_
_entity.id
_entity.type
_entity.pdbx_description
1 polymer ?
#
loop_
_entity_poly.entity_id
_entity_poly.type
_entity_poly.pdbx_seq_one_letter_code
_entity_poly.pdbx_strand_id
1 'polypeptide(L)'
;MPARLRLEIHPQPDDTTCGPTCLHAVYRFWGEDIALDQVIRETPRLESGGTLAVMLACHALRRGYRARIYTFNLQLFDPTWFARGDLSEGRALVDLRAKLAEQARWKRGERFEAATRSYLEFLELGGELCMEDLGADVLMRYLHRGIPMLTGLSSTYLYGMPREYGPHDVPDDVRGEPAGHFVVLTGYEQDERLVQVADPLFPNPIAPAQNYLVAKKKLVGAILLGILTYDANFLVLEPQDAQSSPPTFP
;
A
#
# COMPACT_ATOMS: atom_id res chain seq x y z
N MET A 1 -6.28 10.96 21.93
CA MET A 1 -6.85 12.12 21.21
C MET A 1 -6.98 11.72 19.74
N PRO A 2 -7.97 12.22 18.98
CA PRO A 2 -7.98 12.01 17.53
C PRO A 2 -6.73 12.61 16.91
N ALA A 3 -6.16 11.95 15.91
CA ALA A 3 -5.04 12.48 15.14
C ALA A 3 -5.43 12.54 13.68
N ARG A 4 -5.27 13.70 13.05
CA ARG A 4 -5.47 13.89 11.61
C ARG A 4 -4.21 14.52 11.05
N LEU A 5 -3.51 13.79 10.18
CA LEU A 5 -2.36 14.31 9.46
C LEU A 5 -2.85 15.23 8.35
N ARG A 6 -2.21 16.39 8.23
CA ARG A 6 -2.42 17.27 7.08
C ARG A 6 -1.62 16.71 5.91
N LEU A 7 -2.26 15.85 5.14
CA LEU A 7 -1.74 15.31 3.90
C LEU A 7 -2.64 15.77 2.76
N GLU A 8 -2.06 16.47 1.80
CA GLU A 8 -2.73 16.91 0.58
C GLU A 8 -2.52 15.85 -0.50
N ILE A 9 -3.61 15.29 -1.01
CA ILE A 9 -3.60 14.35 -2.13
C ILE A 9 -4.21 15.02 -3.35
N HIS A 10 -3.61 14.82 -4.52
CA HIS A 10 -4.16 15.27 -5.79
C HIS A 10 -5.15 14.24 -6.36
N PRO A 11 -6.06 14.63 -7.26
CA PRO A 11 -6.81 13.67 -8.06
C PRO A 11 -5.85 12.86 -8.96
N GLN A 12 -6.09 11.56 -9.10
CA GLN A 12 -5.35 10.73 -10.04
C GLN A 12 -5.66 11.15 -11.49
N PRO A 13 -4.66 11.26 -12.38
CA PRO A 13 -4.89 11.62 -13.78
C PRO A 13 -5.66 10.57 -14.61
N ASP A 14 -5.52 9.29 -14.27
CA ASP A 14 -6.14 8.17 -14.97
C ASP A 14 -6.42 6.98 -14.03
N ASP A 15 -7.11 5.94 -14.51
CA ASP A 15 -7.55 4.78 -13.70
C ASP A 15 -6.39 3.89 -13.22
N THR A 16 -5.16 4.13 -13.67
CA THR A 16 -3.97 3.33 -13.33
C THR A 16 -2.96 4.07 -12.45
N THR A 17 -3.21 5.34 -12.12
CA THR A 17 -2.26 6.24 -11.45
C THR A 17 -2.57 6.48 -9.97
N CYS A 18 -3.51 5.73 -9.38
CA CYS A 18 -3.82 5.81 -7.95
C CYS A 18 -2.57 5.60 -7.06
N GLY A 19 -1.78 4.56 -7.33
CA GLY A 19 -0.55 4.25 -6.59
C GLY A 19 0.50 5.37 -6.61
N PRO A 20 0.96 5.82 -7.80
CA PRO A 20 1.87 6.97 -7.93
C PRO A 20 1.34 8.26 -7.28
N THR A 21 0.03 8.50 -7.35
CA THR A 21 -0.61 9.68 -6.74
C THR A 21 -0.56 9.61 -5.21
N CYS A 22 -0.81 8.44 -4.62
CA CYS A 22 -0.61 8.20 -3.20
C CYS A 22 0.86 8.37 -2.79
N LEU A 23 1.80 7.85 -3.57
CA LEU A 23 3.24 7.96 -3.31
C LEU A 23 3.70 9.43 -3.30
N HIS A 24 3.26 10.19 -4.31
CA HIS A 24 3.51 11.63 -4.38
C HIS A 24 2.96 12.38 -3.15
N ALA A 25 1.75 12.03 -2.69
CA ALA A 25 1.18 12.67 -1.50
C ALA A 25 2.01 12.37 -0.21
N VAL A 26 2.57 11.17 -0.10
CA VAL A 26 3.49 10.81 1.01
C VAL A 26 4.84 11.55 0.89
N TYR A 27 5.38 11.71 -0.32
CA TYR A 27 6.57 12.54 -0.53
C TYR A 27 6.35 13.97 -0.08
N ARG A 28 5.25 14.60 -0.50
CA ARG A 28 4.88 15.95 -0.09
C ARG A 28 4.72 16.07 1.43
N PHE A 29 4.12 15.08 2.08
CA PHE A 29 3.99 15.05 3.54
C PHE A 29 5.37 15.11 4.24
N TRP A 30 6.38 14.47 3.68
CA TRP A 30 7.75 14.50 4.17
C TRP A 30 8.57 15.71 3.68
N GLY A 31 7.95 16.67 2.98
CA GLY A 31 8.60 17.88 2.49
C GLY A 31 9.40 17.70 1.19
N GLU A 32 9.27 16.55 0.53
CA GLU A 32 9.94 16.27 -0.73
C GLU A 32 9.21 16.98 -1.89
N ASP A 33 9.95 17.79 -2.65
CA ASP A 33 9.44 18.52 -3.81
C ASP A 33 9.72 17.75 -5.11
N ILE A 34 8.76 16.92 -5.52
CA ILE A 34 8.77 16.19 -6.79
C ILE A 34 7.41 16.35 -7.47
N ALA A 35 7.41 16.58 -8.78
CA ALA A 35 6.16 16.70 -9.53
C ALA A 35 5.43 15.36 -9.67
N LEU A 36 4.09 15.36 -9.57
CA LEU A 36 3.27 14.15 -9.73
C LEU A 36 3.56 13.41 -11.06
N ASP A 37 3.65 14.14 -12.17
CA ASP A 37 3.96 13.55 -13.48
C ASP A 37 5.33 12.86 -13.50
N GLN A 38 6.28 13.33 -12.70
CA GLN A 38 7.58 12.66 -12.56
C GLN A 38 7.43 11.33 -11.82
N VAL A 39 6.71 11.31 -10.69
CA VAL A 39 6.43 10.08 -9.94
C VAL A 39 5.70 9.05 -10.81
N ILE A 40 4.72 9.49 -11.60
CA ILE A 40 3.98 8.63 -12.54
C ILE A 40 4.90 8.02 -13.60
N ARG A 41 5.81 8.82 -14.20
CA ARG A 41 6.75 8.32 -15.21
C ARG A 41 7.80 7.37 -14.66
N GLU A 42 8.27 7.62 -13.44
CA GLU A 42 9.35 6.85 -12.81
C GLU A 42 8.84 5.56 -12.15
N THR A 43 7.53 5.45 -11.90
CA THR A 43 6.92 4.26 -11.31
C THR A 43 6.54 3.24 -12.38
N PRO A 44 7.06 2.00 -12.33
CA PRO A 44 6.68 0.95 -13.27
C PRO A 44 5.19 0.62 -13.22
N ARG A 45 4.62 0.28 -14.38
CA ARG A 45 3.24 -0.22 -14.52
C ARG A 45 3.24 -1.67 -14.97
N LEU A 46 2.24 -2.43 -14.55
CA LEU A 46 1.98 -3.77 -15.08
C LEU A 46 1.40 -3.68 -16.49
N GLU A 47 1.61 -4.70 -17.34
CA GLU A 47 0.98 -4.73 -18.67
C GLU A 47 -0.54 -4.86 -18.55
N SER A 48 -0.99 -5.61 -17.52
CA SER A 48 -2.40 -5.70 -17.13
C SER A 48 -3.00 -4.40 -16.52
N GLY A 49 -2.24 -3.30 -16.49
CA GLY A 49 -2.64 -2.05 -15.83
C GLY A 49 -2.33 -2.00 -14.33
N GLY A 50 -2.21 -0.77 -13.81
CA GLY A 50 -1.95 -0.49 -12.40
C GLY A 50 -0.49 -0.63 -11.97
N THR A 51 -0.26 -0.56 -10.66
CA THR A 51 1.05 -0.60 -10.00
C THR A 51 0.99 -1.50 -8.77
N LEU A 52 2.07 -2.19 -8.43
CA LEU A 52 2.17 -2.93 -7.16
C LEU A 52 2.81 -2.07 -6.07
N ALA A 53 2.39 -2.24 -4.81
CA ALA A 53 2.97 -1.52 -3.67
C ALA A 53 4.51 -1.66 -3.57
N VAL A 54 5.05 -2.82 -3.96
CA VAL A 54 6.50 -3.05 -3.99
C VAL A 54 7.22 -2.19 -5.03
N MET A 55 6.59 -1.86 -6.16
CA MET A 55 7.16 -0.96 -7.17
C MET A 55 7.24 0.47 -6.63
N LEU A 56 6.19 0.92 -5.92
CA LEU A 56 6.19 2.20 -5.20
C LEU A 56 7.29 2.24 -4.13
N ALA A 57 7.48 1.13 -3.41
CA ALA A 57 8.50 0.99 -2.39
C ALA A 57 9.93 1.06 -2.98
N CYS A 58 10.19 0.35 -4.10
CA CYS A 58 11.46 0.45 -4.81
C CYS A 58 11.74 1.89 -5.26
N HIS A 59 10.74 2.60 -5.77
CA HIS A 59 10.88 4.01 -6.13
C HIS A 59 11.31 4.84 -4.91
N ALA A 60 10.67 4.65 -3.75
CA ALA A 60 11.05 5.35 -2.51
C ALA A 60 12.45 4.98 -2.00
N LEU A 61 12.84 3.70 -2.04
CA LEU A 61 14.17 3.27 -1.63
C LEU A 61 15.27 3.93 -2.47
N ARG A 62 15.10 4.01 -3.80
CA ARG A 62 16.06 4.70 -4.68
C ARG A 62 16.18 6.20 -4.40
N ARG A 63 15.20 6.78 -3.69
CA ARG A 63 15.20 8.18 -3.24
C ARG A 63 15.70 8.35 -1.79
N GLY A 64 16.22 7.29 -1.16
CA GLY A 64 16.78 7.37 0.19
C GLY A 64 15.73 7.29 1.31
N TYR A 65 14.51 6.85 1.01
CA TYR A 65 13.55 6.50 2.07
C TYR A 65 13.88 5.14 2.66
N ARG A 66 13.51 4.94 3.92
CA ARG A 66 13.27 3.61 4.47
C ARG A 66 11.88 3.16 4.06
N ALA A 67 11.78 1.97 3.49
CA ALA A 67 10.51 1.40 3.07
C ALA A 67 10.25 0.06 3.78
N ARG A 68 9.09 -0.03 4.43
CA ARG A 68 8.60 -1.26 5.06
C ARG A 68 7.26 -1.66 4.48
N ILE A 69 7.17 -2.88 3.97
CA ILE A 69 5.92 -3.48 3.50
C ILE A 69 5.42 -4.47 4.53
N TYR A 70 4.16 -4.32 4.94
CA TYR A 70 3.40 -5.37 5.62
C TYR A 70 2.53 -6.06 4.58
N THR A 71 2.75 -7.35 4.35
CA THR A 71 2.02 -8.10 3.33
C THR A 71 1.11 -9.15 3.96
N PHE A 72 -0.08 -9.29 3.36
CA PHE A 72 -1.03 -10.37 3.62
C PHE A 72 -1.29 -11.18 2.33
N ASN A 73 -0.41 -11.02 1.33
CA ASN A 73 -0.57 -11.65 0.04
C ASN A 73 -0.11 -13.11 0.09
N LEU A 74 -1.06 -14.00 0.37
CA LEU A 74 -0.85 -15.45 0.45
C LEU A 74 -0.65 -16.12 -0.92
N GLN A 75 -0.89 -15.42 -2.03
CA GLN A 75 -0.58 -15.96 -3.37
C GLN A 75 0.93 -15.98 -3.61
N LEU A 76 1.63 -14.99 -3.08
CA LEU A 76 3.08 -14.83 -3.20
C LEU A 76 3.85 -15.37 -2.00
N PHE A 77 3.39 -15.06 -0.79
CA PHE A 77 4.13 -15.31 0.44
C PHE A 77 3.52 -16.41 1.30
N ASP A 78 4.36 -17.30 1.79
CA ASP A 78 3.97 -18.28 2.80
C ASP A 78 4.22 -17.72 4.21
N PRO A 79 3.24 -17.74 5.14
CA PRO A 79 3.44 -17.23 6.50
C PRO A 79 4.61 -17.86 7.26
N THR A 80 4.97 -19.10 6.95
CA THR A 80 6.11 -19.78 7.59
C THR A 80 7.46 -19.14 7.25
N TRP A 81 7.54 -18.35 6.17
CA TRP A 81 8.75 -17.60 5.82
C TRP A 81 9.03 -16.44 6.77
N PHE A 82 8.05 -16.03 7.57
CA PHE A 82 8.14 -14.93 8.55
C PHE A 82 8.24 -15.42 9.99
N ALA A 83 8.33 -16.74 10.21
CA ALA A 83 8.56 -17.29 11.54
C ALA A 83 9.88 -16.75 12.10
N ARG A 84 9.80 -16.05 13.24
CA ARG A 84 10.98 -15.63 13.99
C ARG A 84 11.53 -16.85 14.71
N GLY A 85 12.82 -17.10 14.56
CA GLY A 85 13.53 -18.08 15.39
C GLY A 85 13.55 -17.65 16.85
N ASP A 86 14.07 -18.54 17.69
CA ASP A 86 14.20 -18.29 19.14
C ASP A 86 14.80 -16.88 19.38
N LEU A 87 14.16 -16.13 20.27
CA LEU A 87 14.23 -14.67 20.40
C LEU A 87 15.62 -14.15 20.86
N SER A 88 16.59 -15.03 21.03
CA SER A 88 17.94 -14.74 21.50
C SER A 88 18.87 -14.16 20.43
N GLU A 89 18.60 -14.36 19.12
CA GLU A 89 19.55 -13.99 18.06
C GLU A 89 19.05 -12.93 17.06
N GLY A 90 17.79 -12.50 17.15
CA GLY A 90 17.29 -11.34 16.39
C GLY A 90 17.37 -11.45 14.85
N ARG A 91 17.71 -12.61 14.29
CA ARG A 91 17.78 -12.85 12.83
C ARG A 91 16.51 -13.53 12.33
N ALA A 92 16.05 -13.12 11.16
CA ALA A 92 15.09 -13.91 10.39
C ALA A 92 15.75 -15.25 10.03
N LEU A 93 15.11 -16.37 10.37
CA LEU A 93 15.62 -17.72 10.08
C LEU A 93 15.61 -18.04 8.58
N VAL A 94 14.78 -17.34 7.80
CA VAL A 94 14.49 -17.67 6.40
C VAL A 94 15.01 -16.56 5.49
N ASP A 95 15.78 -16.96 4.48
CA ASP A 95 16.17 -16.09 3.37
C ASP A 95 14.99 -15.93 2.39
N LEU A 96 14.31 -14.78 2.49
CA LEU A 96 13.17 -14.44 1.63
C LEU A 96 13.56 -14.35 0.15
N ARG A 97 14.78 -13.88 -0.18
CA ARG A 97 15.22 -13.79 -1.57
C ARG A 97 15.38 -15.18 -2.16
N ALA A 98 16.02 -16.09 -1.41
CA ALA A 98 16.15 -17.48 -1.81
C ALA A 98 14.78 -18.15 -2.01
N LYS A 99 13.81 -17.89 -1.11
CA LYS A 99 12.46 -18.44 -1.24
C LYS A 99 11.69 -17.92 -2.44
N LEU A 100 11.75 -16.62 -2.73
CA LEU A 100 11.17 -16.04 -3.93
C LEU A 100 11.79 -16.64 -5.21
N ALA A 101 13.12 -16.74 -5.26
CA ALA A 101 13.82 -17.35 -6.39
C ALA A 101 13.47 -18.83 -6.57
N GLU A 102 13.36 -19.59 -5.48
CA GLU A 102 12.94 -21.00 -5.50
C GLU A 102 11.49 -21.13 -6.00
N GLN A 103 10.57 -20.33 -5.48
CA GLN A 103 9.16 -20.33 -5.86
C GLN A 103 8.97 -19.98 -7.34
N ALA A 104 9.77 -19.04 -7.87
CA ALA A 104 9.77 -18.64 -9.28
C ALA A 104 10.15 -19.79 -10.23
N ARG A 105 10.73 -20.89 -9.74
CA ARG A 105 10.98 -22.08 -10.57
C ARG A 105 9.69 -22.87 -10.86
N TRP A 106 8.70 -22.76 -9.98
CA TRP A 106 7.48 -23.58 -9.99
C TRP A 106 6.22 -22.81 -10.37
N LYS A 107 6.09 -21.55 -9.94
CA LYS A 107 4.93 -20.70 -10.22
C LYS A 107 5.15 -19.86 -11.47
N ARG A 108 4.08 -19.60 -12.21
CA ARG A 108 4.07 -18.82 -13.46
C ARG A 108 2.89 -17.86 -13.46
N GLY A 109 3.00 -16.82 -14.27
CA GLY A 109 1.94 -15.83 -14.49
C GLY A 109 2.51 -14.43 -14.49
N GLU A 110 2.04 -13.60 -15.42
CA GLU A 110 2.58 -12.26 -15.67
C GLU A 110 2.67 -11.41 -14.39
N ARG A 111 1.57 -11.32 -13.64
CA ARG A 111 1.52 -10.59 -12.35
C ARG A 111 2.42 -11.23 -11.29
N PHE A 112 2.43 -12.55 -11.17
CA PHE A 112 3.29 -13.26 -10.21
C PHE A 112 4.78 -13.01 -10.49
N GLU A 113 5.18 -13.09 -11.75
CA GLU A 113 6.57 -12.90 -12.17
C GLU A 113 6.99 -11.43 -12.01
N ALA A 114 6.13 -10.48 -12.37
CA ALA A 114 6.37 -9.06 -12.14
C ALA A 114 6.49 -8.73 -10.64
N ALA A 115 5.61 -9.27 -9.80
CA ALA A 115 5.68 -9.13 -8.36
C ALA A 115 6.98 -9.73 -7.81
N THR A 116 7.31 -10.97 -8.21
CA THR A 116 8.53 -11.66 -7.75
C THR A 116 9.79 -10.88 -8.09
N ARG A 117 9.93 -10.39 -9.33
CA ARG A 117 11.06 -9.53 -9.73
C ARG A 117 11.15 -8.26 -8.88
N SER A 118 10.00 -7.60 -8.66
CA SER A 118 9.96 -6.36 -7.89
C SER A 118 10.31 -6.58 -6.41
N TYR A 119 9.88 -7.69 -5.80
CA TYR A 119 10.24 -8.01 -4.42
C TYR A 119 11.71 -8.43 -4.26
N LEU A 120 12.30 -9.11 -5.25
CA LEU A 120 13.73 -9.39 -5.24
C LEU A 120 14.55 -8.09 -5.26
N GLU A 121 14.18 -7.14 -6.13
CA GLU A 121 14.79 -5.81 -6.16
C GLU A 121 14.55 -5.03 -4.85
N PHE A 122 13.33 -5.02 -4.33
CA PHE A 122 13.00 -4.36 -3.07
C PHE A 122 13.89 -4.83 -1.92
N LEU A 123 14.07 -6.14 -1.80
CA LEU A 123 14.95 -6.73 -0.80
C LEU A 123 16.41 -6.35 -1.07
N GLU A 124 16.85 -6.31 -2.33
CA GLU A 124 18.18 -5.85 -2.75
C GLU A 124 18.48 -4.42 -2.35
N LEU A 125 17.52 -3.52 -2.55
CA LEU A 125 17.58 -2.12 -2.15
C LEU A 125 17.48 -1.89 -0.63
N GLY A 126 17.39 -2.95 0.18
CA GLY A 126 17.34 -2.86 1.64
C GLY A 126 15.93 -2.68 2.22
N GLY A 127 14.89 -2.93 1.42
CA GLY A 127 13.51 -2.90 1.86
C GLY A 127 13.19 -3.94 2.92
N GLU A 128 12.33 -3.56 3.87
CA GLU A 128 11.90 -4.43 4.97
C GLU A 128 10.54 -5.06 4.64
N LEU A 129 10.46 -6.39 4.56
CA LEU A 129 9.20 -7.11 4.35
C LEU A 129 8.75 -7.79 5.65
N CYS A 130 7.49 -7.57 6.04
CA CYS A 130 6.91 -8.08 7.27
C CYS A 130 5.56 -8.77 7.00
N MET A 131 5.24 -9.77 7.80
CA MET A 131 3.90 -10.35 7.91
C MET A 131 3.56 -10.44 9.39
N GLU A 132 2.54 -9.70 9.80
CA GLU A 132 1.95 -9.69 11.14
C GLU A 132 0.44 -9.77 10.95
N ASP A 133 -0.36 -10.13 11.95
CA ASP A 133 -1.82 -10.14 11.80
C ASP A 133 -2.36 -8.72 11.58
N LEU A 134 -3.35 -8.56 10.69
CA LEU A 134 -4.02 -7.25 10.46
C LEU A 134 -4.91 -6.79 11.65
N GLY A 135 -4.83 -7.51 12.77
CA GLY A 135 -5.37 -7.11 14.07
C GLY A 135 -4.35 -6.33 14.91
N ALA A 136 -4.64 -6.22 16.22
CA ALA A 136 -3.83 -5.58 17.28
C ALA A 136 -2.75 -4.58 16.78
N ASP A 137 -3.15 -3.32 16.70
CA ASP A 137 -2.30 -2.12 16.74
C ASP A 137 -1.37 -1.75 15.57
N VAL A 138 -1.09 -2.55 14.54
CA VAL A 138 -0.12 -2.14 13.48
C VAL A 138 -0.50 -0.81 12.81
N LEU A 139 -1.76 -0.65 12.41
CA LEU A 139 -2.24 0.62 11.83
C LEU A 139 -2.05 1.77 12.83
N MET A 140 -2.45 1.56 14.08
CA MET A 140 -2.44 2.60 15.10
C MET A 140 -1.02 2.95 15.54
N ARG A 141 -0.08 1.98 15.50
CA ARG A 141 1.33 2.16 15.80
C ARG A 141 1.96 3.27 14.95
N TYR A 142 1.63 3.32 13.66
CA TYR A 142 2.11 4.37 12.76
C TYR A 142 1.29 5.65 12.85
N LEU A 143 -0.04 5.55 12.91
CA LEU A 143 -0.89 6.75 12.99
C LEU A 143 -0.70 7.52 14.31
N HIS A 144 -0.43 6.85 15.43
CA HIS A 144 -0.09 7.47 16.72
C HIS A 144 1.25 8.22 16.65
N ARG A 145 2.17 7.74 15.81
CA ARG A 145 3.46 8.39 15.54
C ARG A 145 3.36 9.46 14.46
N GLY A 146 2.17 9.69 13.91
CA GLY A 146 1.93 10.64 12.83
C GLY A 146 2.56 10.26 11.49
N ILE A 147 2.68 8.96 11.22
CA ILE A 147 3.27 8.45 9.98
C ILE A 147 2.13 7.99 9.06
N PRO A 148 1.99 8.55 7.84
CA PRO A 148 1.00 8.10 6.88
C PRO A 148 1.40 6.75 6.28
N MET A 149 0.41 5.97 5.88
CA MET A 149 0.63 4.64 5.28
C MET A 149 -0.10 4.54 3.95
N LEU A 150 0.58 4.08 2.90
CA LEU A 150 -0.10 3.69 1.67
C LEU A 150 -0.67 2.29 1.85
N THR A 151 -1.81 2.02 1.23
CA THR A 151 -2.39 0.67 1.23
C THR A 151 -3.09 0.37 -0.07
N GLY A 152 -2.83 -0.82 -0.60
CA GLY A 152 -3.62 -1.41 -1.67
C GLY A 152 -4.79 -2.20 -1.08
N LEU A 153 -6.00 -1.90 -1.51
CA LEU A 153 -7.25 -2.47 -1.00
C LEU A 153 -8.23 -2.78 -2.14
N SER A 154 -9.32 -3.48 -1.84
CA SER A 154 -10.43 -3.67 -2.78
C SER A 154 -11.34 -2.44 -2.81
N SER A 155 -11.36 -1.71 -3.93
CA SER A 155 -12.30 -0.61 -4.16
C SER A 155 -13.73 -1.10 -4.28
N THR A 156 -13.96 -2.24 -4.93
CA THR A 156 -15.28 -2.88 -5.01
C THR A 156 -15.88 -3.05 -3.63
N TYR A 157 -15.12 -3.62 -2.67
CA TYR A 157 -15.61 -3.78 -1.30
C TYR A 157 -15.68 -2.45 -0.55
N LEU A 158 -14.65 -1.60 -0.62
CA LEU A 158 -14.60 -0.33 0.11
C LEU A 158 -15.80 0.56 -0.24
N TYR A 159 -16.03 0.77 -1.55
CA TYR A 159 -17.10 1.60 -2.08
C TYR A 159 -18.46 0.90 -2.07
N GLY A 160 -18.50 -0.43 -2.00
CA GLY A 160 -19.75 -1.19 -2.06
C GLY A 160 -20.42 -1.10 -3.44
N MET A 161 -19.60 -1.12 -4.49
CA MET A 161 -20.03 -0.92 -5.87
C MET A 161 -20.01 -2.24 -6.67
N PRO A 162 -20.69 -2.30 -7.84
CA PRO A 162 -20.55 -3.42 -8.76
C PRO A 162 -19.08 -3.67 -9.14
N ARG A 163 -18.81 -4.89 -9.58
CA ARG A 163 -17.50 -5.26 -10.17
C ARG A 163 -17.34 -4.59 -11.54
N GLU A 164 -16.11 -4.58 -12.06
CA GLU A 164 -15.77 -3.89 -13.31
C GLU A 164 -15.56 -4.89 -14.45
N TYR A 165 -16.06 -4.59 -15.65
CA TYR A 165 -16.01 -5.47 -16.80
C TYR A 165 -15.42 -4.81 -18.04
N GLY A 166 -14.49 -5.52 -18.68
CA GLY A 166 -13.88 -5.12 -19.95
C GLY A 166 -12.82 -4.02 -19.79
N PRO A 167 -12.25 -3.53 -20.91
CA PRO A 167 -11.13 -2.57 -20.90
C PRO A 167 -11.53 -1.13 -20.55
N HIS A 168 -12.80 -0.90 -20.20
CA HIS A 168 -13.36 0.41 -19.85
C HIS A 168 -13.99 0.39 -18.46
N ASP A 169 -13.71 -0.65 -17.67
CA ASP A 169 -14.12 -0.78 -16.27
C ASP A 169 -15.62 -0.52 -16.06
N VAL A 170 -16.44 -1.09 -16.95
CA VAL A 170 -17.90 -0.86 -16.94
C VAL A 170 -18.51 -1.58 -15.74
N PRO A 171 -19.33 -0.92 -14.90
CA PRO A 171 -19.99 -1.57 -13.78
C PRO A 171 -20.88 -2.75 -14.23
N ASP A 172 -20.60 -3.95 -13.72
CA ASP A 172 -21.33 -5.19 -13.99
C ASP A 172 -21.27 -6.13 -12.78
N ASP A 173 -22.41 -6.36 -12.12
CA ASP A 173 -22.49 -7.16 -10.90
C ASP A 173 -22.43 -8.68 -11.13
N VAL A 174 -22.55 -9.14 -12.38
CA VAL A 174 -22.54 -10.56 -12.75
C VAL A 174 -21.21 -10.97 -13.39
N ARG A 175 -20.81 -10.30 -14.48
CA ARG A 175 -19.64 -10.62 -15.30
C ARG A 175 -18.36 -9.93 -14.82
N GLY A 176 -18.48 -8.84 -14.07
CA GLY A 176 -17.34 -8.04 -13.67
C GLY A 176 -16.39 -8.79 -12.73
N GLU A 177 -15.16 -8.31 -12.67
CA GLU A 177 -14.15 -8.75 -11.72
C GLU A 177 -13.92 -7.69 -10.63
N PRO A 178 -13.50 -8.08 -9.42
CA PRO A 178 -13.16 -7.14 -8.36
C PRO A 178 -12.02 -6.20 -8.76
N ALA A 179 -12.17 -4.93 -8.40
CA ALA A 179 -11.19 -3.88 -8.62
C ALA A 179 -10.40 -3.56 -7.34
N GLY A 180 -9.16 -3.13 -7.57
CA GLY A 180 -8.19 -2.74 -6.55
C GLY A 180 -7.96 -1.24 -6.59
N HIS A 181 -7.46 -0.67 -5.49
CA HIS A 181 -7.19 0.76 -5.39
C HIS A 181 -6.15 1.07 -4.33
N PHE A 182 -5.40 2.16 -4.54
CA PHE A 182 -4.49 2.70 -3.55
C PHE A 182 -5.08 3.93 -2.87
N VAL A 183 -4.94 3.97 -1.55
CA VAL A 183 -5.25 5.14 -0.73
C VAL A 183 -4.15 5.40 0.29
N VAL A 184 -4.17 6.57 0.93
CA VAL A 184 -3.28 6.88 2.07
C VAL A 184 -4.09 6.96 3.36
N LEU A 185 -3.64 6.26 4.39
CA LEU A 185 -4.19 6.33 5.74
C LEU A 185 -3.50 7.47 6.50
N THR A 186 -4.28 8.44 6.95
CA THR A 186 -3.77 9.74 7.42
C THR A 186 -4.18 10.09 8.84
N GLY A 187 -4.92 9.24 9.53
CA GLY A 187 -5.35 9.56 10.89
C GLY A 187 -6.45 8.65 11.43
N TYR A 188 -6.94 8.97 12.61
CA TYR A 188 -8.00 8.21 13.28
C TYR A 188 -8.83 9.08 14.22
N GLU A 189 -10.08 8.65 14.46
CA GLU A 189 -11.04 9.31 15.34
C GLU A 189 -11.88 8.31 16.15
N GLN A 190 -12.66 8.87 17.09
CA GLN A 190 -13.70 8.15 17.84
C GLN A 190 -13.17 6.88 18.52
N ASP A 191 -12.12 7.04 19.35
CA ASP A 191 -11.49 5.92 20.06
C ASP A 191 -10.94 4.86 19.08
N GLU A 192 -10.26 5.34 18.02
CA GLU A 192 -9.62 4.50 16.98
C GLU A 192 -10.59 3.62 16.19
N ARG A 193 -11.88 3.97 16.17
CA ARG A 193 -12.92 3.25 15.43
C ARG A 193 -13.03 3.72 13.99
N LEU A 194 -12.70 4.98 13.72
CA LEU A 194 -12.67 5.54 12.38
C LEU A 194 -11.24 5.84 11.98
N VAL A 195 -10.89 5.56 10.73
CA VAL A 195 -9.59 5.88 10.13
C VAL A 195 -9.83 6.89 9.02
N GLN A 196 -9.00 7.93 8.97
CA GLN A 196 -9.01 8.91 7.90
C GLN A 196 -8.29 8.36 6.67
N VAL A 197 -8.96 8.43 5.54
CA VAL A 197 -8.48 8.00 4.23
C VAL A 197 -8.34 9.23 3.34
N ALA A 198 -7.19 9.37 2.69
CA ALA A 198 -6.94 10.27 1.58
C ALA A 198 -6.94 9.46 0.28
N ASP A 199 -7.94 9.70 -0.56
CA ASP A 199 -8.26 8.94 -1.75
C ASP A 199 -7.95 9.76 -3.02
N PRO A 200 -7.08 9.27 -3.92
CA PRO A 200 -6.77 9.98 -5.15
C PRO A 200 -7.91 9.92 -6.18
N LEU A 201 -8.90 9.04 -6.04
CA LEU A 201 -10.06 9.00 -6.92
C LEU A 201 -10.96 10.22 -6.65
N PHE A 202 -11.22 11.03 -7.69
CA PHE A 202 -12.11 12.17 -7.57
C PHE A 202 -12.89 12.44 -8.86
N PRO A 203 -14.23 12.54 -8.80
CA PRO A 203 -15.07 12.30 -7.63
C PRO A 203 -15.03 10.81 -7.20
N ASN A 204 -14.99 10.53 -5.89
CA ASN A 204 -15.11 9.16 -5.38
C ASN A 204 -16.55 8.83 -4.95
N PRO A 205 -16.96 7.54 -4.91
CA PRO A 205 -18.33 7.14 -4.59
C PRO A 205 -18.74 7.33 -3.12
N ILE A 206 -17.79 7.53 -2.20
CA ILE A 206 -18.07 7.57 -0.74
C ILE A 206 -18.31 8.99 -0.25
N ALA A 207 -17.55 9.96 -0.75
CA ALA A 207 -17.48 11.29 -0.15
C ALA A 207 -17.35 12.40 -1.21
N PRO A 208 -17.85 13.61 -0.92
CA PRO A 208 -17.71 14.77 -1.80
C PRO A 208 -16.28 15.32 -1.85
N ALA A 209 -15.37 14.80 -1.03
CA ALA A 209 -13.97 15.20 -0.94
C ALA A 209 -13.07 13.96 -0.96
N GLN A 210 -11.79 14.18 -1.28
CA GLN A 210 -10.76 13.13 -1.28
C GLN A 210 -10.42 12.62 0.13
N ASN A 211 -10.71 13.40 1.16
CA ASN A 211 -10.47 13.03 2.55
C ASN A 211 -11.78 12.65 3.25
N TYR A 212 -11.87 11.43 3.77
CA TYR A 212 -13.06 10.96 4.49
C TYR A 212 -12.74 9.93 5.57
N LEU A 213 -13.71 9.66 6.45
CA LEU A 213 -13.58 8.70 7.54
C LEU A 213 -14.21 7.36 7.16
N VAL A 214 -13.49 6.28 7.43
CA VAL A 214 -13.95 4.90 7.21
C VAL A 214 -13.92 4.13 8.53
N ALA A 215 -14.94 3.32 8.80
CA ALA A 215 -14.91 2.42 9.94
C ALA A 215 -13.71 1.45 9.84
N LYS A 216 -12.89 1.36 10.89
CA LYS A 216 -11.68 0.52 10.94
C LYS A 216 -11.96 -0.91 10.50
N LYS A 217 -13.11 -1.49 10.92
CA LYS A 217 -13.54 -2.84 10.50
C LYS A 217 -13.75 -2.96 8.99
N LYS A 218 -14.40 -1.96 8.36
CA LYS A 218 -14.63 -1.91 6.92
C LYS A 218 -13.31 -1.77 6.17
N LEU A 219 -12.43 -0.90 6.66
CA LEU A 219 -11.11 -0.67 6.07
C LEU A 219 -10.23 -1.93 6.13
N VAL A 220 -10.12 -2.56 7.30
CA VAL A 220 -9.41 -3.85 7.48
C VAL A 220 -9.93 -4.91 6.51
N GLY A 221 -11.26 -5.03 6.37
CA GLY A 221 -11.87 -5.93 5.40
C GLY A 221 -11.48 -5.59 3.95
N ALA A 222 -11.52 -4.31 3.57
CA ALA A 222 -11.12 -3.87 2.24
C ALA A 222 -9.66 -4.19 1.91
N ILE A 223 -8.76 -4.02 2.88
CA ILE A 223 -7.32 -4.29 2.72
C ILE A 223 -7.10 -5.79 2.52
N LEU A 224 -7.64 -6.67 3.36
CA LEU A 224 -7.48 -8.12 3.19
C LEU A 224 -8.09 -8.62 1.88
N LEU A 225 -9.26 -8.11 1.50
CA LEU A 225 -9.90 -8.44 0.24
C LEU A 225 -9.14 -7.88 -0.98
N GLY A 226 -8.20 -6.95 -0.78
CA GLY A 226 -7.26 -6.49 -1.81
C GLY A 226 -6.42 -7.62 -2.42
N ILE A 227 -6.33 -8.78 -1.78
CA ILE A 227 -5.64 -9.95 -2.33
C ILE A 227 -6.17 -10.38 -3.70
N LEU A 228 -7.45 -10.08 -4.00
CA LEU A 228 -8.07 -10.37 -5.28
C LEU A 228 -7.38 -9.66 -6.46
N THR A 229 -6.68 -8.56 -6.19
CA THR A 229 -5.94 -7.76 -7.18
C THR A 229 -4.43 -7.79 -6.99
N TYR A 230 -3.89 -8.78 -6.27
CA TYR A 230 -2.48 -8.85 -5.81
C TYR A 230 -2.07 -7.82 -4.75
N ASP A 231 -3.01 -6.99 -4.32
CA ASP A 231 -2.86 -6.11 -3.17
C ASP A 231 -3.11 -6.90 -1.86
N ALA A 232 -3.57 -6.25 -0.79
CA ALA A 232 -3.46 -6.73 0.61
C ALA A 232 -2.07 -6.49 1.22
N ASN A 233 -1.74 -5.21 1.33
CA ASN A 233 -0.52 -4.76 1.99
C ASN A 233 -0.66 -3.35 2.59
N PHE A 234 0.31 -2.99 3.43
CA PHE A 234 0.66 -1.60 3.73
C PHE A 234 2.08 -1.31 3.30
N LEU A 235 2.31 -0.10 2.86
CA LEU A 235 3.62 0.47 2.65
C LEU A 235 3.80 1.67 3.58
N VAL A 236 4.81 1.57 4.43
CA VAL A 236 5.26 2.65 5.31
C VAL A 236 6.56 3.21 4.75
N LEU A 237 6.61 4.52 4.58
CA LEU A 237 7.78 5.25 4.11
C LEU A 237 8.19 6.28 5.14
N GLU A 238 9.45 6.21 5.58
CA GLU A 238 10.07 7.15 6.53
C GLU A 238 11.37 7.67 5.89
N PRO A 239 11.68 8.98 5.96
CA PRO A 239 12.99 9.48 5.55
C PRO A 239 14.12 8.82 6.35
N GLN A 240 15.30 8.61 5.75
CA GLN A 240 16.44 7.99 6.43
C GLN A 240 17.12 8.91 7.46
N ASP A 241 16.99 10.23 7.30
CA ASP A 241 17.57 11.21 8.22
C ASP A 241 16.72 11.41 9.48
N ALA A 242 17.33 11.19 10.65
CA ALA A 242 16.69 11.30 11.96
C ALA A 242 16.19 12.73 12.33
N GLN A 243 16.47 13.73 11.49
CA GLN A 243 15.99 15.10 11.66
C GLN A 243 14.57 15.30 11.10
N SER A 244 14.09 14.40 10.26
CA SER A 244 12.76 14.43 9.66
C SER A 244 11.73 13.85 10.64
N SER A 245 11.47 14.57 11.73
CA SER A 245 10.27 14.27 12.53
C SER A 245 9.02 14.51 11.68
N PRO A 246 7.94 13.72 11.85
CA PRO A 246 6.67 14.04 11.22
C PRO A 246 6.34 15.51 11.50
N PRO A 247 5.89 16.29 10.50
CA PRO A 247 5.59 17.70 10.70
C PRO A 247 4.62 17.86 11.87
N THR A 248 5.04 18.59 12.91
CA THR A 248 4.21 18.89 14.07
C THR A 248 3.26 20.02 13.69
N PHE A 249 1.96 19.73 13.67
CA PHE A 249 0.94 20.74 13.44
C PHE A 249 0.37 21.22 14.79
N PRO A 250 0.17 22.54 14.98
CA PRO A 250 -0.51 23.09 16.15
C PRO A 250 -2.00 22.73 16.18
#